data_AF-A0A1A9QDC5-F1
#
_entry.id   AF-A0A1A9QDC5-F1
#
_cell.length_a   1.000
_cell.length_b   1.000
_cell.length_c   1.000
_cell.angle_alpha   90.00
_cell.angle_beta   90.00
_cell.angle_gamma   90.00
#
_symmetry.space_group_name_H-M   'P 1'
#
loop_
_entity.id
_entity.type
_entity.pdbx_description
1 polymer ?
#
loop_
_entity_poly.entity_id
_entity_poly.type
_entity_poly.pdbx_seq_one_letter_code
_entity_poly.pdbx_strand_id
1 'polypeptide(L)'
;MANKLILFSILGVWTLSGIGVGSYFLWKPELPKDILELLKKENLTPLDTEGTTHDEIWKELIKKHVTSSSSVDATRKIRNIYFSRTASTQTSAEDIKVLKNKCKGLFNQKVTNDTKFNTNKQNAIDWCTTQSKFAQNTQE
;
A
#
# COMPACT_ATOMS: atom_id res chain seq x y z
N MET A 1 25.13 -56.09 -17.15
CA MET A 1 24.23 -57.03 -16.45
C MET A 1 24.17 -56.65 -14.99
N ALA A 2 22.95 -56.50 -14.47
CA ALA A 2 22.66 -56.07 -13.11
C ALA A 2 22.93 -57.19 -12.09
N ASN A 3 23.27 -56.78 -10.86
CA ASN A 3 22.68 -57.23 -9.58
C ASN A 3 23.52 -56.62 -8.44
N LYS A 4 23.06 -55.55 -7.78
CA LYS A 4 22.21 -55.56 -6.56
C LYS A 4 22.68 -56.57 -5.53
N LEU A 5 23.23 -56.07 -4.42
CA LEU A 5 22.81 -56.43 -3.06
C LEU A 5 23.25 -55.31 -2.10
N ILE A 6 22.24 -54.66 -1.52
CA ILE A 6 22.31 -53.58 -0.55
C ILE A 6 22.08 -54.22 0.81
N LEU A 7 22.99 -54.02 1.76
CA LEU A 7 22.82 -54.39 3.16
C LEU A 7 22.91 -53.11 4.00
N PHE A 8 21.75 -52.49 4.27
CA PHE A 8 21.64 -51.43 5.27
C PHE A 8 21.34 -52.05 6.64
N SER A 9 22.34 -52.06 7.52
CA SER A 9 22.16 -52.35 8.94
C SER A 9 21.57 -51.12 9.64
N ILE A 10 20.29 -51.20 9.99
CA ILE A 10 19.58 -50.23 10.83
C ILE A 10 19.88 -50.60 12.29
N LEU A 11 20.83 -49.94 12.93
CA LEU A 11 20.90 -49.87 14.40
C LEU A 11 21.55 -48.55 14.83
N GLY A 12 20.75 -47.69 15.47
CA GLY A 12 21.22 -46.44 16.04
C GLY A 12 20.06 -45.53 16.44
N VAL A 13 19.29 -45.96 17.43
CA VAL A 13 18.36 -45.07 18.15
C VAL A 13 19.19 -44.01 18.86
N TRP A 14 19.18 -42.80 18.34
CA TRP A 14 19.59 -41.61 19.10
C TRP A 14 18.31 -40.91 19.54
N THR A 15 17.92 -41.17 20.79
CA THR A 15 16.99 -40.33 21.52
C THR A 15 17.61 -38.95 21.70
N LEU A 16 17.27 -38.00 20.83
CA LEU A 16 17.34 -36.58 21.18
C LEU A 16 15.94 -36.12 21.58
N SER A 17 15.60 -36.46 22.82
CA SER A 17 14.62 -35.74 23.61
C SER A 17 15.07 -34.28 23.66
N GLY A 18 14.25 -33.38 23.10
CA GLY A 18 14.40 -31.95 23.32
C GLY A 18 15.11 -31.19 22.20
N ILE A 19 14.32 -30.68 21.25
CA ILE A 19 14.39 -29.26 20.95
C ILE A 19 12.95 -28.78 21.12
N GLY A 20 12.76 -27.91 22.12
CA GLY A 20 11.45 -27.36 22.42
C GLY A 20 10.81 -26.78 21.17
N VAL A 21 9.50 -26.94 21.10
CA VAL A 21 8.60 -26.22 20.20
C VAL A 21 8.71 -24.73 20.54
N GLY A 22 9.81 -24.10 20.13
CA GLY A 22 10.20 -22.73 20.48
C GLY A 22 10.46 -21.84 19.28
N SER A 23 10.28 -22.35 18.05
CA SER A 23 10.47 -21.59 16.82
C SER A 23 9.17 -21.08 16.19
N TYR A 24 8.01 -21.68 16.49
CA TYR A 24 6.73 -21.22 15.92
C TYR A 24 6.30 -19.83 16.39
N PHE A 25 6.83 -19.34 17.52
CA PHE A 25 6.51 -17.99 18.02
C PHE A 25 7.45 -16.90 17.48
N LEU A 26 8.61 -17.26 16.91
CA LEU A 26 9.59 -16.32 16.38
C LEU A 26 9.29 -15.85 14.95
N TRP A 27 8.33 -16.49 14.27
CA TRP A 27 7.92 -16.18 12.89
C TRP A 27 6.48 -15.66 12.83
N LYS A 28 6.06 -14.83 13.79
CA LYS A 28 4.85 -14.03 13.57
C LYS A 28 5.23 -12.86 12.66
N PRO A 29 4.85 -12.86 11.36
CA PRO A 29 5.05 -11.66 10.54
C PRO A 29 4.30 -10.54 11.25
N GLU A 30 4.99 -9.44 11.56
CA GLU A 30 4.32 -8.26 12.11
C GLU A 30 3.16 -7.91 11.17
N LEU A 31 1.96 -7.98 11.74
CA LEU A 31 0.76 -7.55 11.06
C LEU A 31 0.86 -6.03 10.99
N PRO A 32 0.69 -5.44 9.79
CA PRO A 32 0.76 -3.99 9.65
C PRO A 32 -0.29 -3.35 10.56
N LYS A 33 0.12 -2.32 11.30
CA LYS A 33 -0.73 -1.64 12.28
C LYS A 33 -1.65 -0.64 11.60
N ASP A 34 -1.22 -0.08 10.49
CA ASP A 34 -1.95 0.92 9.71
C ASP A 34 -1.72 0.76 8.21
N ILE A 35 -2.43 1.59 7.44
CA ILE A 35 -2.35 1.59 5.98
C ILE A 35 -0.93 1.91 5.51
N LEU A 36 -0.18 2.78 6.20
CA LEU A 36 1.19 3.12 5.79
C LEU A 36 2.13 1.91 5.85
N GLU A 37 2.14 1.18 6.96
CA GLU A 37 2.91 -0.05 7.11
C GLU A 37 2.46 -1.11 6.10
N LEU A 38 1.15 -1.21 5.86
CA LEU A 38 0.59 -2.13 4.88
C LEU A 38 1.07 -1.83 3.46
N LEU A 39 1.03 -0.56 3.04
CA LEU A 39 1.51 -0.15 1.71
C LEU A 39 2.98 -0.49 1.52
N LYS A 40 3.82 -0.21 2.53
CA LYS A 40 5.25 -0.56 2.50
C LYS A 40 5.47 -2.06 2.38
N LYS A 41 4.69 -2.87 3.10
CA LYS A 41 4.72 -4.34 3.02
C LYS A 41 4.33 -4.86 1.63
N GLU A 42 3.45 -4.14 0.93
CA GLU A 42 3.03 -4.42 -0.45
C GLU A 42 3.98 -3.80 -1.50
N ASN A 43 5.14 -3.27 -1.10
CA ASN A 43 6.13 -2.59 -1.97
C ASN A 43 5.58 -1.33 -2.68
N LEU A 44 4.55 -0.70 -2.11
CA LEU A 44 4.03 0.57 -2.58
C LEU A 44 4.74 1.71 -1.86
N THR A 45 5.14 2.74 -2.61
CA THR A 45 5.90 3.87 -2.09
C THR A 45 4.95 5.03 -1.78
N PRO A 46 4.78 5.41 -0.50
CA PRO A 46 3.93 6.53 -0.13
C PRO A 46 4.50 7.84 -0.68
N LEU A 47 3.61 8.72 -1.16
CA LEU A 47 4.00 10.09 -1.51
C LEU A 47 4.36 10.87 -0.25
N ASP A 48 5.40 11.67 -0.37
CA ASP A 48 5.81 12.68 0.63
C ASP A 48 4.68 13.68 0.88
N THR A 49 4.23 13.72 2.13
CA THR A 49 3.13 14.60 2.58
C THR A 49 3.64 15.76 3.45
N GLU A 50 4.93 15.83 3.76
CA GLU A 50 5.54 16.88 4.57
C GLU A 50 6.46 17.79 3.75
N GLY A 51 7.20 17.22 2.80
CA GLY A 51 8.11 17.93 1.91
C GLY A 51 7.52 18.22 0.53
N THR A 52 8.40 18.61 -0.39
CA THR A 52 8.09 19.03 -1.77
C THR A 52 8.52 18.01 -2.84
N THR A 53 9.06 16.86 -2.41
CA THR A 53 9.66 15.83 -3.25
C THR A 53 8.75 15.35 -4.39
N HIS A 54 7.42 15.40 -4.18
CA HIS A 54 6.43 14.89 -5.13
C HIS A 54 5.42 15.95 -5.59
N ASP A 55 5.77 17.24 -5.56
CA ASP A 55 4.81 18.32 -5.84
C ASP A 55 4.19 18.23 -7.25
N GLU A 56 4.93 17.81 -8.28
CA GLU A 56 4.36 17.60 -9.62
C GLU A 56 3.33 16.45 -9.65
N ILE A 57 3.60 15.35 -8.93
CA ILE A 57 2.64 14.25 -8.79
C ILE A 57 1.36 14.74 -8.09
N TRP A 58 1.50 15.55 -7.05
CA TRP A 58 0.35 16.13 -6.34
C TRP A 58 -0.48 17.03 -7.26
N LYS A 59 0.15 17.85 -8.11
CA LYS A 59 -0.57 18.69 -9.07
C LYS A 59 -1.39 17.86 -10.06
N GLU A 60 -0.81 16.81 -10.61
CA GLU A 60 -1.50 15.92 -11.56
C GLU A 60 -2.64 15.15 -10.89
N LEU A 61 -2.45 14.65 -9.68
CA LEU A 61 -3.52 13.99 -8.92
C LEU A 61 -4.70 14.92 -8.67
N ILE A 62 -4.45 16.18 -8.31
CA ILE A 62 -5.52 17.16 -8.09
C ILE A 62 -6.25 17.43 -9.40
N LYS A 63 -5.52 17.68 -10.49
CA LYS A 63 -6.09 17.85 -11.83
C LYS A 63 -7.00 16.68 -12.18
N LYS A 64 -6.53 15.44 -11.99
CA LYS A 64 -7.33 14.24 -12.25
C LYS A 64 -8.54 14.14 -11.35
N HIS A 65 -8.45 14.49 -10.08
CA HIS A 65 -9.59 14.47 -9.16
C HIS A 65 -10.67 15.47 -9.57
N VAL A 66 -10.29 16.69 -9.99
CA VAL A 66 -11.26 17.71 -10.42
C VAL A 66 -11.83 17.42 -11.82
N THR A 67 -11.07 16.81 -12.73
CA THR A 67 -11.51 16.55 -14.11
C THR A 67 -12.11 15.16 -14.35
N SER A 68 -12.04 14.23 -13.40
CA SER A 68 -12.62 12.88 -13.58
C SER A 68 -14.15 12.98 -13.62
N SER A 69 -14.68 13.10 -14.83
CA SER A 69 -16.09 13.05 -15.20
C SER A 69 -16.52 11.65 -15.70
N SER A 70 -15.56 10.74 -15.89
CA SER A 70 -15.75 9.33 -16.25
C SER A 70 -16.30 8.51 -15.06
N SER A 71 -17.28 7.65 -15.31
CA SER A 71 -18.02 6.89 -14.27
C SER A 71 -17.14 5.97 -13.41
N VAL A 72 -16.06 5.42 -13.96
CA VAL A 72 -15.13 4.54 -13.23
C VAL A 72 -14.17 5.33 -12.33
N ASP A 73 -13.75 6.53 -12.76
CA ASP A 73 -12.84 7.37 -11.97
C ASP A 73 -13.61 8.17 -10.90
N ALA A 74 -14.84 8.59 -11.23
CA ALA A 74 -15.74 9.26 -10.30
C ALA A 74 -16.08 8.40 -9.07
N THR A 75 -16.22 7.08 -9.24
CA THR A 75 -16.49 6.15 -8.14
C THR A 75 -15.28 5.90 -7.23
N ARG A 76 -14.06 6.18 -7.72
CA ARG A 76 -12.80 6.01 -7.00
C ARG A 76 -12.24 7.32 -6.42
N LYS A 77 -12.94 8.44 -6.55
CA LYS A 77 -12.56 9.69 -5.92
C LYS A 77 -12.52 9.55 -4.40
N ILE A 78 -11.49 10.12 -3.80
CA ILE A 78 -11.53 10.36 -2.35
C ILE A 78 -12.72 11.29 -2.07
N ARG A 79 -13.64 10.80 -1.23
CA ARG A 79 -14.81 11.57 -0.79
C ARG A 79 -14.43 12.62 0.25
N ASN A 80 -15.26 13.66 0.35
CA ASN A 80 -15.16 14.74 1.34
C ASN A 80 -13.83 15.51 1.27
N ILE A 81 -13.33 15.72 0.05
CA ILE A 81 -12.33 16.75 -0.21
C ILE A 81 -12.94 17.74 -1.19
N TYR A 82 -12.73 19.01 -0.89
CA TYR A 82 -13.19 20.12 -1.71
C TYR A 82 -11.97 20.92 -2.09
N PHE A 83 -11.73 21.03 -3.39
CA PHE A 83 -10.68 21.87 -3.93
C PHE A 83 -11.24 23.26 -4.20
N SER A 84 -10.41 24.25 -3.96
CA SER A 84 -10.77 25.66 -4.11
C SER A 84 -10.99 26.07 -5.56
N ARG A 85 -10.47 25.31 -6.53
CA ARG A 85 -10.61 25.58 -7.98
C ARG A 85 -11.47 24.56 -8.73
N THR A 86 -12.19 25.08 -9.71
CA THR A 86 -12.83 24.34 -10.80
C THR A 86 -11.89 24.26 -12.01
N ALA A 87 -11.32 23.09 -12.29
CA ALA A 87 -10.71 22.64 -13.56
C ALA A 87 -9.68 23.53 -14.32
N SER A 88 -9.34 24.73 -13.85
CA SER A 88 -8.53 25.72 -14.58
C SER A 88 -7.06 25.72 -14.15
N THR A 89 -6.26 25.05 -14.98
CA THR A 89 -4.81 25.14 -15.31
C THR A 89 -3.72 25.37 -14.25
N GLN A 90 -4.01 25.75 -13.01
CA GLN A 90 -2.96 25.90 -11.99
C GLN A 90 -3.46 25.39 -10.65
N THR A 91 -2.80 24.35 -10.13
CA THR A 91 -3.07 23.81 -8.79
C THR A 91 -2.55 24.80 -7.74
N SER A 92 -3.36 25.13 -6.73
CA SER A 92 -2.93 26.01 -5.62
C SER A 92 -2.11 25.23 -4.58
N ALA A 93 -1.31 25.95 -3.79
CA ALA A 93 -0.61 25.34 -2.65
C ALA A 93 -1.61 24.82 -1.60
N GLU A 94 -2.77 25.47 -1.47
CA GLU A 94 -3.86 25.07 -0.60
C GLU A 94 -4.47 23.73 -1.03
N ASP A 95 -4.69 23.53 -2.33
CA ASP A 95 -5.25 22.27 -2.85
C ASP A 95 -4.27 21.11 -2.63
N ILE A 96 -2.97 21.34 -2.86
CA ILE A 96 -1.90 20.37 -2.54
C ILE A 96 -1.92 20.02 -1.05
N LYS A 97 -2.04 21.03 -0.18
CA LYS A 97 -2.12 20.82 1.27
C LYS A 97 -3.35 20.01 1.67
N VAL A 98 -4.52 20.25 1.06
CA VAL A 98 -5.75 19.49 1.31
C VAL A 98 -5.55 18.01 0.97
N LEU A 99 -4.99 17.71 -0.21
CA LEU A 99 -4.77 16.31 -0.62
C LEU A 99 -3.68 15.63 0.23
N LYS A 100 -2.56 16.31 0.51
CA LYS A 100 -1.52 15.82 1.43
C LYS A 100 -2.08 15.46 2.80
N ASN A 101 -2.88 16.36 3.40
CA ASN A 101 -3.51 16.12 4.71
C ASN A 101 -4.49 14.93 4.67
N LYS A 102 -5.24 14.78 3.58
CA LYS A 102 -6.13 13.64 3.43
C LYS A 102 -5.36 12.32 3.36
N CYS A 103 -4.25 12.29 2.62
CA CYS A 103 -3.36 11.14 2.55
C CYS A 103 -2.72 10.81 3.90
N LYS A 104 -2.28 11.81 4.69
CA LYS A 104 -1.83 11.58 6.08
C LYS A 104 -2.91 10.91 6.93
N GLY A 105 -4.15 11.37 6.80
CA GLY A 105 -5.28 10.76 7.49
C GLY A 105 -5.53 9.31 7.10
N LEU A 106 -5.37 8.98 5.81
CA LEU A 106 -5.48 7.61 5.31
C LEU A 106 -4.32 6.73 5.83
N PHE A 107 -3.09 7.22 5.77
CA PHE A 107 -1.90 6.51 6.25
C PHE A 107 -1.98 6.12 7.72
N ASN A 108 -2.54 6.98 8.57
CA ASN A 108 -2.67 6.74 10.00
C ASN A 108 -3.85 5.83 10.38
N GLN A 109 -4.69 5.44 9.42
CA GLN A 109 -5.83 4.59 9.71
C GLN A 109 -5.38 3.17 10.06
N LYS A 110 -5.86 2.68 11.20
CA LYS A 110 -5.57 1.34 11.69
C LYS A 110 -6.21 0.26 10.83
N VAL A 111 -5.51 -0.88 10.74
CA VAL A 111 -6.00 -2.05 10.02
C VAL A 111 -7.22 -2.63 10.75
N THR A 112 -8.34 -2.71 10.05
CA THR A 112 -9.60 -3.31 10.50
C THR A 112 -10.20 -4.15 9.36
N ASN A 113 -11.02 -5.14 9.68
CA ASN A 113 -11.64 -6.01 8.67
C ASN A 113 -12.99 -5.47 8.18
N ASP A 114 -13.11 -4.15 8.00
CA ASP A 114 -14.36 -3.52 7.57
C ASP A 114 -14.27 -2.93 6.15
N THR A 115 -15.44 -2.71 5.53
CA THR A 115 -15.55 -2.18 4.17
C THR A 115 -14.95 -0.77 4.03
N LYS A 116 -14.97 0.02 5.11
CA LYS A 116 -14.41 1.37 5.12
C LYS A 116 -12.88 1.31 5.09
N PHE A 117 -12.27 0.35 5.76
CA PHE A 117 -10.84 0.08 5.66
C PHE A 117 -10.45 -0.32 4.25
N ASN A 118 -11.13 -1.28 3.62
CA ASN A 118 -10.84 -1.67 2.24
C ASN A 118 -10.95 -0.48 1.26
N THR A 119 -11.98 0.36 1.45
CA THR A 119 -12.15 1.60 0.67
C THR A 119 -10.99 2.58 0.91
N ASN A 120 -10.58 2.77 2.16
CA ASN A 120 -9.52 3.71 2.51
C ASN A 120 -8.13 3.21 2.09
N LYS A 121 -7.89 1.89 2.14
CA LYS A 121 -6.73 1.24 1.54
C LYS A 121 -6.68 1.53 0.05
N GLN A 122 -7.76 1.25 -0.69
CA GLN A 122 -7.80 1.49 -2.13
C GLN A 122 -7.59 2.98 -2.46
N ASN A 123 -8.19 3.88 -1.69
CA ASN A 123 -7.96 5.32 -1.84
C ASN A 123 -6.49 5.70 -1.61
N ALA A 124 -5.82 5.11 -0.63
CA ALA A 124 -4.41 5.37 -0.37
C ALA A 124 -3.52 4.86 -1.52
N ILE A 125 -3.80 3.66 -2.05
CA ILE A 125 -3.11 3.11 -3.23
C ILE A 125 -3.30 4.05 -4.42
N ASP A 126 -4.56 4.37 -4.73
CA ASP A 126 -4.93 5.09 -5.94
C ASP A 126 -4.48 6.57 -5.91
N TRP A 127 -4.38 7.22 -4.74
CA TRP A 127 -4.17 8.68 -4.65
C TRP A 127 -2.98 9.13 -3.81
N CYS A 128 -2.36 8.23 -3.05
CA CYS A 128 -1.32 8.61 -2.08
C CYS A 128 0.00 7.85 -2.29
N THR A 129 0.16 7.12 -3.39
CA THR A 129 1.40 6.40 -3.71
C THR A 129 1.99 6.87 -5.04
N THR A 130 3.31 6.69 -5.22
CA THR A 130 3.97 7.00 -6.50
C THR A 130 3.52 6.07 -7.63
N GLN A 131 3.00 4.89 -7.30
CA GLN A 131 2.39 3.94 -8.22
C GLN A 131 0.94 4.30 -8.59
N SER A 132 0.45 5.47 -8.18
CA SER A 132 -0.89 5.92 -8.53
C SER A 132 -1.10 5.90 -10.05
N LYS A 133 -2.05 5.08 -10.49
CA LYS A 133 -2.53 5.05 -11.87
C LYS A 133 -3.13 6.39 -12.32
N PHE A 134 -3.56 7.23 -11.39
CA PHE A 134 -4.10 8.54 -11.70
C PHE A 134 -2.98 9.54 -12.03
N ALA A 135 -1.80 9.39 -11.43
CA ALA A 135 -0.63 10.20 -11.75
C ALA A 135 0.10 9.79 -13.04
N GLN A 136 -0.10 8.57 -13.56
CA GLN A 136 0.71 7.98 -14.64
C GLN A 136 0.31 8.35 -16.09
N ASN A 137 -0.65 9.25 -16.31
CA ASN A 137 -1.11 9.63 -17.66
C ASN A 137 -0.25 10.71 -18.35
N THR A 138 1.08 10.63 -18.26
CA THR A 138 1.99 11.52 -19.01
C THR A 138 3.14 10.77 -19.65
N GLN A 139 2.91 9.55 -20.13
CA GLN A 139 3.77 8.88 -21.12
C GLN A 139 2.96 7.90 -21.97
N GLU A 140 2.33 8.42 -23.03
CA GLU A 140 2.29 7.80 -24.37
C GLU A 140 2.34 8.93 -25.41
#